data_AF-A0A538TYY5-F1
#
_entry.id   AF-A0A538TYY5-F1
#
_cell.length_a   1.000
_cell.length_b   1.000
_cell.length_c   1.000
_cell.angle_alpha   90.00
_cell.angle_beta   90.00
_cell.angle_gamma   90.00
#
_symmetry.space_group_name_H-M   'P 1'
#
loop_
_entity.id
_entity.type
_entity.pdbx_description
1 polymer ?
#
loop_
_entity_poly.entity_id
_entity_poly.type
_entity_poly.pdbx_seq_one_letter_code
_entity_poly.pdbx_strand_id
1 'polypeptide(L)'
;MKLTGIPAAPGIGLGRLVRVEREEFVVRDTLVQESEVEQQAERFHAALDASRRDLQRIRDSIAAELGEEDAKIYDVHRMILEDPELTHAVEQGIRGERRFPAYAFRRWMSTIAARFETMQDEYLRERRADVLDVERRVLRHLVGNGSRGLGQVGQPSLIVAHDLGPSEVAMLDRACVLGFITEVGGRTSHSASVARGRGIPAVMSVRGLMQLVKPGDWGAVDGYAGLVEINPDEEGTRHYQGRRALFDEEARVLNEIQNEAAITRDGRRIDLGGNIELPGDVDA
;
A
#
# COMPACT_ATOMS: atom_id res chain seq x y z
N MET A 1 -3.05 -11.44 -23.57
CA MET A 1 -3.97 -10.26 -23.58
C MET A 1 -3.25 -9.09 -22.96
N LYS A 2 -3.22 -7.92 -23.62
CA LYS A 2 -2.49 -6.73 -23.15
C LYS A 2 -3.45 -5.69 -22.58
N LEU A 3 -3.08 -5.13 -21.44
CA LEU A 3 -3.76 -4.05 -20.72
C LEU A 3 -2.77 -2.92 -20.46
N THR A 4 -3.30 -1.72 -20.30
CA THR A 4 -2.50 -0.52 -19.99
C THR A 4 -3.02 0.13 -18.72
N GLY A 5 -2.11 0.75 -17.98
CA GLY A 5 -2.39 1.53 -16.79
C GLY A 5 -1.36 2.62 -16.61
N ILE A 6 -1.27 3.11 -15.38
CA ILE A 6 -0.31 4.13 -14.96
C ILE A 6 0.95 3.42 -14.45
N PRO A 7 2.14 3.73 -15.00
CA PRO A 7 3.40 3.26 -14.43
C PRO A 7 3.58 3.89 -13.04
N ALA A 8 3.52 3.06 -12.00
CA ALA A 8 3.57 3.52 -10.61
C ALA A 8 4.94 3.29 -9.98
N ALA A 9 5.54 2.12 -10.24
CA ALA A 9 6.90 1.81 -9.81
C ALA A 9 7.65 1.02 -10.88
N PRO A 10 8.91 1.38 -11.18
CA PRO A 10 9.68 0.79 -12.27
C PRO A 10 10.04 -0.68 -12.00
N GLY A 11 10.35 -1.41 -13.08
CA GLY A 11 10.79 -2.80 -13.04
C GLY A 11 9.90 -3.73 -13.87
N ILE A 12 10.36 -4.96 -14.08
CA ILE A 12 9.66 -5.99 -14.85
C ILE A 12 9.40 -7.22 -13.98
N GLY A 13 8.13 -7.57 -13.78
CA GLY A 13 7.71 -8.75 -13.05
C GLY A 13 7.10 -9.79 -13.98
N LEU A 14 7.40 -11.08 -13.77
CA LEU A 14 6.71 -12.19 -14.44
C LEU A 14 6.37 -13.27 -13.41
N GLY A 15 5.13 -13.71 -13.35
CA GLY A 15 4.70 -14.68 -12.34
C GLY A 15 3.25 -15.11 -12.48
N ARG A 16 2.83 -16.02 -11.60
CA ARG A 16 1.40 -16.33 -11.43
C ARG A 16 0.68 -15.10 -10.90
N LEU A 17 -0.49 -14.81 -11.46
CA LEU A 17 -1.38 -13.77 -10.97
C LEU A 17 -2.15 -14.31 -9.76
N VAL A 18 -1.95 -13.67 -8.61
CA VAL A 18 -2.67 -13.97 -7.37
C VAL A 18 -3.62 -12.82 -7.09
N ARG A 19 -4.92 -13.10 -7.23
CA ARG A 19 -5.96 -12.12 -6.91
C ARG A 19 -6.10 -11.99 -5.40
N VAL A 20 -5.97 -10.77 -4.91
CA VAL A 20 -6.17 -10.38 -3.52
C VAL A 20 -7.48 -9.61 -3.47
N GLU A 21 -8.42 -10.17 -2.72
CA GLU A 21 -9.66 -9.48 -2.42
C GLU A 21 -9.44 -8.45 -1.34
N ARG A 22 -10.17 -7.35 -1.43
CA ARG A 22 -10.22 -6.39 -0.34
C ARG A 22 -10.86 -7.07 0.87
N GLU A 23 -10.25 -6.93 2.04
CA GLU A 23 -10.86 -7.38 3.29
C GLU A 23 -12.18 -6.62 3.51
N GLU A 24 -13.30 -7.31 3.42
CA GLU A 24 -14.60 -6.77 3.79
C GLU A 24 -14.97 -7.20 5.21
N PHE A 25 -15.13 -6.20 6.09
CA PHE A 25 -15.62 -6.41 7.45
C PHE A 25 -17.13 -6.23 7.49
N VAL A 26 -17.86 -7.30 7.83
CA VAL A 26 -19.30 -7.22 8.08
C VAL A 26 -19.51 -6.63 9.48
N VAL A 27 -19.80 -5.33 9.51
CA VAL A 27 -20.07 -4.58 10.74
C VAL A 27 -21.57 -4.42 10.88
N ARG A 28 -22.16 -5.10 11.87
CA ARG A 28 -23.61 -5.08 12.11
C ARG A 28 -23.99 -3.97 13.07
N ASP A 29 -25.09 -3.30 12.77
CA ASP A 29 -25.71 -2.34 13.68
C ASP A 29 -26.62 -3.07 14.67
N THR A 30 -26.02 -3.63 15.72
CA THR A 30 -26.74 -4.36 16.77
C THR A 30 -26.46 -3.77 18.13
N LEU A 31 -27.41 -3.96 19.04
CA LEU A 31 -27.24 -3.56 20.43
C LEU A 31 -26.39 -4.58 21.19
N VAL A 32 -25.50 -4.07 22.03
CA VAL A 32 -24.72 -4.78 23.03
C VAL A 32 -25.60 -4.96 24.27
N GLN A 33 -25.51 -6.11 24.93
CA GLN A 33 -26.22 -6.29 26.19
C GLN A 33 -25.63 -5.37 27.25
N GLU A 34 -26.45 -4.85 28.15
CA GLU A 34 -26.00 -3.88 29.17
C GLU A 34 -24.85 -4.43 30.03
N SER A 35 -24.86 -5.72 30.34
CA SER A 35 -23.78 -6.41 31.07
C SER A 35 -22.46 -6.52 30.30
N GLU A 36 -22.47 -6.37 28.98
CA GLU A 36 -21.30 -6.52 28.11
C GLU A 36 -20.69 -5.17 27.70
N VAL A 37 -21.32 -4.04 28.05
CA VAL A 37 -20.92 -2.69 27.59
C VAL A 37 -19.47 -2.38 27.94
N GLU A 38 -19.06 -2.56 29.20
CA GLU A 38 -17.68 -2.26 29.61
C GLU A 38 -16.67 -3.22 28.98
N GLN A 39 -17.02 -4.50 28.82
CA GLN A 39 -16.17 -5.45 28.10
C GLN A 39 -15.97 -5.04 26.64
N GLN A 40 -17.00 -4.51 25.97
CA GLN A 40 -16.87 -4.00 24.61
C GLN A 40 -16.01 -2.72 24.56
N ALA A 41 -16.08 -1.85 25.57
CA ALA A 41 -15.20 -0.68 25.67
C ALA A 41 -13.74 -1.10 25.86
N GLU A 42 -13.45 -2.09 26.71
CA GLU A 42 -12.10 -2.65 26.88
C GLU A 42 -11.58 -3.27 25.58
N ARG A 43 -12.43 -4.03 24.87
CA ARG A 43 -12.08 -4.61 23.56
C ARG A 43 -11.74 -3.53 22.52
N PHE A 44 -12.44 -2.39 22.57
CA PHE A 44 -12.13 -1.24 21.71
C PHE A 44 -10.73 -0.68 21.99
N HIS A 45 -10.41 -0.40 23.26
CA HIS A 45 -9.09 0.10 23.65
C HIS A 45 -7.97 -0.87 23.28
N ALA A 46 -8.18 -2.18 23.54
CA ALA A 46 -7.23 -3.21 23.15
C ALA A 46 -6.97 -3.24 21.63
N ALA A 47 -8.00 -3.04 20.81
CA ALA A 47 -7.88 -2.98 19.36
C ALA A 47 -7.15 -1.72 18.88
N LEU A 48 -7.38 -0.56 19.52
CA LEU A 48 -6.61 0.66 19.25
C LEU A 48 -5.12 0.44 19.57
N ASP A 49 -4.81 -0.12 20.73
CA ASP A 49 -3.42 -0.36 21.14
C ASP A 49 -2.71 -1.37 20.23
N ALA A 50 -3.41 -2.42 19.81
CA ALA A 50 -2.88 -3.36 18.82
C ALA A 50 -2.61 -2.67 17.48
N SER A 51 -3.53 -1.82 17.02
CA SER A 51 -3.38 -1.06 15.78
C SER A 51 -2.21 -0.07 15.84
N ARG A 52 -2.00 0.61 16.98
CA ARG A 52 -0.86 1.49 17.22
C ARG A 52 0.46 0.73 17.13
N ARG A 53 0.55 -0.45 17.77
CA ARG A 53 1.74 -1.31 17.68
C ARG A 53 2.01 -1.77 16.25
N ASP A 54 0.97 -2.09 15.48
CA ASP A 54 1.16 -2.47 14.08
C ASP A 54 1.69 -1.31 13.24
N LEU A 55 1.13 -0.10 13.40
CA LEU A 55 1.60 1.08 12.69
C LEU A 55 3.04 1.42 13.05
N GLN A 56 3.41 1.31 14.33
CA GLN A 56 4.78 1.54 14.76
C GLN A 56 5.74 0.56 14.09
N ARG A 57 5.41 -0.74 14.05
CA ARG A 57 6.24 -1.74 13.38
C ARG A 57 6.40 -1.47 11.88
N ILE A 58 5.32 -1.05 11.21
CA ILE A 58 5.37 -0.72 9.78
C ILE A 58 6.21 0.54 9.55
N ARG A 59 6.00 1.58 10.35
CA ARG A 59 6.80 2.80 10.33
C ARG A 59 8.27 2.49 10.48
N ASP A 60 8.65 1.73 11.50
CA ASP A 60 10.06 1.41 11.78
C ASP A 60 10.68 0.57 10.66
N SER A 61 9.92 -0.37 10.08
CA SER A 61 10.36 -1.14 8.92
C SER A 61 10.59 -0.25 7.70
N ILE A 62 9.68 0.68 7.42
CA ILE A 62 9.80 1.60 6.29
C ILE A 62 10.92 2.61 6.53
N ALA A 63 11.08 3.13 7.74
CA ALA A 63 12.16 4.03 8.10
C ALA A 63 13.53 3.36 7.91
N ALA A 64 13.64 2.08 8.26
CA ALA A 64 14.88 1.31 8.07
C ALA A 64 15.16 0.95 6.60
N GLU A 65 14.11 0.71 5.79
CA GLU A 65 14.27 0.32 4.38
C GLU A 65 14.41 1.51 3.43
N LEU A 66 13.65 2.58 3.65
CA LEU A 66 13.45 3.70 2.72
C LEU A 66 13.82 5.08 3.31
N GLY A 67 14.03 5.17 4.63
CA GLY A 67 14.33 6.42 5.32
C GLY A 67 13.13 7.06 6.03
N GLU A 68 13.43 8.04 6.87
CA GLU A 68 12.45 8.69 7.76
C GLU A 68 11.35 9.47 7.03
N GLU A 69 11.65 10.05 5.86
CA GLU A 69 10.66 10.80 5.07
C GLU A 69 9.50 9.93 4.59
N ASP A 70 9.79 8.76 3.99
CA ASP A 70 8.76 7.81 3.55
C ASP A 70 7.97 7.22 4.73
N ALA A 71 8.54 7.21 5.94
CA ALA A 71 7.88 6.71 7.14
C ALA A 71 6.87 7.71 7.74
N LYS A 72 6.98 9.02 7.46
CA LYS A 72 6.12 10.07 8.03
C LYS A 72 4.64 9.90 7.74
N ILE A 73 4.29 9.22 6.65
CA ILE A 73 2.88 8.92 6.33
C ILE A 73 2.21 8.14 7.47
N TYR A 74 2.94 7.28 8.17
CA TYR A 74 2.43 6.49 9.29
C TYR A 74 2.32 7.31 10.58
N ASP A 75 3.03 8.43 10.70
CA ASP A 75 2.83 9.37 11.81
C ASP A 75 1.44 10.02 11.69
N VAL A 76 0.97 10.33 10.47
CA VAL A 76 -0.41 10.79 10.24
C VAL A 76 -1.43 9.72 10.64
N HIS A 77 -1.18 8.45 10.28
CA HIS A 77 -2.05 7.34 10.69
C HIS A 77 -2.12 7.20 12.21
N ARG A 78 -0.97 7.38 12.90
CA ARG A 78 -0.89 7.35 14.36
C ARG A 78 -1.66 8.52 14.97
N MET A 79 -1.53 9.73 14.44
CA MET A 79 -2.29 10.90 14.88
C MET A 79 -3.81 10.68 14.80
N ILE A 80 -4.30 10.02 13.75
CA ILE A 80 -5.73 9.67 13.64
C ILE A 80 -6.17 8.74 14.78
N LEU A 81 -5.34 7.74 15.14
CA LEU A 81 -5.64 6.81 16.24
C LEU A 81 -5.48 7.41 17.64
N GLU A 82 -4.72 8.50 17.77
CA GLU A 82 -4.48 9.20 19.02
C GLU A 82 -5.46 10.36 19.27
N ASP A 83 -6.33 10.65 18.30
CA ASP A 83 -7.35 11.68 18.42
C ASP A 83 -8.29 11.39 19.62
N PRO A 84 -8.32 12.28 20.63
CA PRO A 84 -9.23 12.13 21.76
C PRO A 84 -10.72 12.17 21.35
N GLU A 85 -11.07 12.90 20.28
CA GLU A 85 -12.45 12.95 19.78
C GLU A 85 -12.89 11.58 19.25
N LEU A 86 -12.00 10.86 18.57
CA LEU A 86 -12.26 9.49 18.11
C LEU A 86 -12.59 8.58 19.28
N THR A 87 -11.74 8.60 20.31
CA THR A 87 -11.93 7.73 21.48
C THR A 87 -13.24 8.06 22.17
N HIS A 88 -13.51 9.35 22.41
CA HIS A 88 -14.73 9.80 23.05
C HIS A 88 -15.99 9.43 22.24
N ALA A 89 -16.01 9.70 20.93
CA ALA A 89 -17.15 9.43 20.08
C ALA A 89 -17.50 7.93 20.02
N VAL A 90 -16.49 7.07 19.96
CA VAL A 90 -16.70 5.62 19.94
C VAL A 90 -17.17 5.12 21.30
N GLU A 91 -16.60 5.62 22.40
CA GLU A 91 -17.06 5.29 23.75
C GLU A 91 -18.50 5.74 24.00
N GLN A 92 -18.92 6.91 23.50
CA GLN A 92 -20.32 7.34 23.55
C GLN A 92 -21.23 6.39 22.76
N GLY A 93 -20.80 5.93 21.58
CA GLY A 93 -21.53 4.90 20.83
C GLY A 93 -21.66 3.58 21.58
N ILE A 94 -20.62 3.16 22.31
CA ILE A 94 -20.63 1.91 23.07
C ILE A 94 -21.44 2.05 24.37
N ARG A 95 -21.17 3.06 25.19
CA ARG A 95 -21.79 3.21 26.52
C ARG A 95 -23.15 3.90 26.48
N GLY A 96 -23.29 4.95 25.69
CA GLY A 96 -24.53 5.72 25.59
C GLY A 96 -25.56 5.05 24.70
N GLU A 97 -25.16 4.57 23.52
CA GLU A 97 -26.07 3.97 22.55
C GLU A 97 -26.08 2.43 22.58
N ARG A 98 -25.23 1.81 23.39
CA ARG A 98 -25.07 0.34 23.48
C ARG A 98 -24.77 -0.29 22.12
N ARG A 99 -23.94 0.33 21.29
CA ARG A 99 -23.53 -0.22 19.98
C ARG A 99 -22.24 -1.02 20.09
N PHE A 100 -22.07 -2.00 19.22
CA PHE A 100 -20.81 -2.74 19.15
C PHE A 100 -19.66 -1.82 18.72
N PRO A 101 -18.43 -2.03 19.24
CA PRO A 101 -17.28 -1.18 18.95
C PRO A 101 -16.99 -0.99 17.48
N ALA A 102 -17.06 -2.08 16.69
CA ALA A 102 -16.80 -2.05 15.26
C ALA A 102 -17.76 -1.11 14.51
N TYR A 103 -19.03 -1.08 14.92
CA TYR A 103 -20.04 -0.20 14.33
C TYR A 103 -19.81 1.26 14.73
N ALA A 104 -19.65 1.53 16.02
CA ALA A 104 -19.40 2.88 16.52
C ALA A 104 -18.14 3.48 15.89
N PHE A 105 -17.06 2.70 15.78
CA PHE A 105 -15.81 3.08 15.14
C PHE A 105 -15.97 3.34 13.64
N ARG A 106 -16.56 2.42 12.88
CA ARG A 106 -16.81 2.62 11.44
C ARG A 106 -17.68 3.84 11.16
N ARG A 107 -18.68 4.11 12.01
CA ARG A 107 -19.55 5.29 11.91
C ARG A 107 -18.75 6.59 12.07
N TRP A 108 -17.84 6.64 13.05
CA TRP A 108 -16.94 7.77 13.23
C TRP A 108 -16.00 7.94 12.03
N MET A 109 -15.32 6.87 11.62
CA MET A 109 -14.38 6.90 10.49
C MET A 109 -15.05 7.32 9.18
N SER A 110 -16.27 6.87 8.92
CA SER A 110 -17.09 7.32 7.77
C SER A 110 -17.33 8.83 7.79
N THR A 111 -17.55 9.41 8.98
CA THR A 111 -17.77 10.86 9.13
C THR A 111 -16.51 11.64 8.80
N ILE A 112 -15.34 11.16 9.24
CA ILE A 112 -14.04 11.76 8.93
C ILE A 112 -13.72 11.61 7.44
N ALA A 113 -13.90 10.43 6.86
CA ALA A 113 -13.67 10.17 5.45
C ALA A 113 -14.52 11.05 4.54
N ALA A 114 -15.80 11.26 4.89
CA ALA A 114 -16.71 12.14 4.13
C ALA A 114 -16.26 13.62 4.15
N ARG A 115 -15.60 14.08 5.23
CA ARG A 115 -15.04 15.44 5.28
C ARG A 115 -13.88 15.62 4.30
N PHE A 116 -13.03 14.61 4.13
CA PHE A 116 -11.95 14.67 3.14
C PHE A 116 -12.45 14.56 1.70
N GLU A 117 -13.55 13.82 1.46
CA GLU A 117 -14.14 13.68 0.13
C GLU A 117 -14.71 14.98 -0.43
N THR A 118 -15.15 15.91 0.43
CA THR A 118 -15.68 17.21 0.01
C THR A 118 -14.62 18.29 -0.18
N MET A 119 -13.34 17.99 0.09
CA MET A 119 -12.25 18.94 -0.12
C MET A 119 -11.84 19.01 -1.59
N GLN A 120 -11.57 20.23 -2.08
CA GLN A 120 -11.18 20.44 -3.49
C GLN A 120 -9.72 20.05 -3.77
N ASP A 121 -8.85 20.19 -2.78
CA ASP A 121 -7.43 19.86 -2.86
C ASP A 121 -7.24 18.34 -3.07
N GLU A 122 -6.51 17.98 -4.12
CA GLU A 122 -6.22 16.58 -4.47
C GLU A 122 -5.38 15.88 -3.41
N TYR A 123 -4.40 16.58 -2.82
CA TYR A 123 -3.58 16.04 -1.73
C TYR A 123 -4.42 15.76 -0.48
N LEU A 124 -5.38 16.64 -0.16
CA LEU A 124 -6.30 16.39 0.96
C LEU A 124 -7.29 15.25 0.66
N ARG A 125 -7.67 15.04 -0.61
CA ARG A 125 -8.48 13.88 -1.00
C ARG A 125 -7.71 12.57 -0.87
N GLU A 126 -6.41 12.55 -1.09
CA GLU A 126 -5.57 11.37 -0.86
C GLU A 126 -5.59 10.93 0.62
N ARG A 127 -5.74 11.87 1.57
CA ARG A 127 -5.90 11.54 3.01
C ARG A 127 -7.13 10.73 3.35
N ARG A 128 -8.14 10.69 2.47
CA ARG A 128 -9.26 9.75 2.61
C ARG A 128 -8.75 8.30 2.63
N ALA A 129 -7.78 7.97 1.77
CA ALA A 129 -7.22 6.63 1.71
C ALA A 129 -6.53 6.26 3.04
N ASP A 130 -5.84 7.22 3.66
CA ASP A 130 -5.21 7.06 4.97
C ASP A 130 -6.24 6.77 6.07
N VAL A 131 -7.34 7.52 6.12
CA VAL A 131 -8.45 7.28 7.06
C VAL A 131 -9.04 5.87 6.86
N LEU A 132 -9.24 5.45 5.61
CA LEU A 132 -9.76 4.13 5.31
C LEU A 132 -8.76 3.00 5.61
N ASP A 133 -7.46 3.25 5.54
CA ASP A 133 -6.41 2.29 5.92
C ASP A 133 -6.40 2.08 7.45
N VAL A 134 -6.43 3.18 8.20
CA VAL A 134 -6.58 3.17 9.67
C VAL A 134 -7.85 2.46 10.09
N GLU A 135 -8.97 2.72 9.40
CA GLU A 135 -10.25 2.06 9.72
C GLU A 135 -10.13 0.54 9.61
N ARG A 136 -9.64 0.04 8.47
CA ARG A 136 -9.48 -1.40 8.23
C ARG A 136 -8.58 -2.05 9.28
N ARG A 137 -7.49 -1.39 9.64
CA ARG A 137 -6.54 -1.92 10.65
C ARG A 137 -7.20 -2.16 11.99
N VAL A 138 -7.95 -1.17 12.51
CA VAL A 138 -8.66 -1.32 13.79
C VAL A 138 -9.78 -2.36 13.67
N LEU A 139 -10.52 -2.36 12.55
CA LEU A 139 -11.56 -3.36 12.32
C LEU A 139 -11.04 -4.80 12.25
N ARG A 140 -9.80 -5.01 11.79
CA ARG A 140 -9.15 -6.33 11.81
C ARG A 140 -8.97 -6.84 13.25
N HIS A 141 -8.59 -5.96 14.18
CA HIS A 141 -8.48 -6.32 15.60
C HIS A 141 -9.84 -6.45 16.28
N LEU A 142 -10.83 -5.67 15.87
CA LEU A 142 -12.19 -5.72 16.44
C LEU A 142 -13.00 -6.91 15.95
N VAL A 143 -13.02 -7.19 14.66
CA VAL A 143 -13.88 -8.21 14.04
C VAL A 143 -13.13 -9.52 13.85
N GLY A 144 -11.79 -9.50 13.80
CA GLY A 144 -10.95 -10.64 13.47
C GLY A 144 -10.65 -10.70 11.96
N ASN A 145 -10.16 -11.85 11.50
CA ASN A 145 -9.72 -12.03 10.12
C ASN A 145 -10.86 -11.76 9.13
N GLY A 146 -10.82 -10.60 8.47
CA GLY A 146 -11.43 -10.41 7.17
C GLY A 146 -10.90 -11.44 6.18
N SER A 147 -11.56 -11.57 5.03
CA SER A 147 -11.16 -12.48 3.95
C SER A 147 -9.66 -12.37 3.62
N ARG A 148 -8.93 -13.48 3.81
CA ARG A 148 -7.52 -13.76 3.43
C ARG A 148 -6.69 -12.53 3.00
N GLY A 149 -5.93 -11.95 3.94
CA GLY A 149 -4.92 -10.94 3.63
C GLY A 149 -3.71 -11.45 2.83
N LEU A 150 -2.86 -10.52 2.39
CA LEU A 150 -1.65 -10.70 1.56
C LEU A 150 -0.64 -11.76 2.05
N GLY A 151 -0.71 -12.16 3.33
CA GLY A 151 0.23 -13.10 3.96
C GLY A 151 0.15 -14.57 3.52
N GLN A 152 -0.63 -14.92 2.49
CA GLN A 152 -0.71 -16.29 1.95
C GLN A 152 0.06 -16.51 0.63
N VAL A 153 0.80 -15.50 0.16
CA VAL A 153 1.61 -15.63 -1.06
C VAL A 153 2.92 -16.34 -0.72
N GLY A 154 2.84 -17.67 -0.55
CA GLY A 154 3.99 -18.52 -0.24
C GLY A 154 4.88 -18.86 -1.44
N GLN A 155 4.64 -18.25 -2.60
CA GLN A 155 5.40 -18.47 -3.84
C GLN A 155 5.58 -17.16 -4.61
N PRO A 156 6.71 -16.96 -5.31
CA PRO A 156 6.94 -15.80 -6.18
C PRO A 156 5.78 -15.55 -7.16
N SER A 157 5.05 -14.45 -6.97
CA SER A 157 3.80 -14.15 -7.68
C SER A 157 3.64 -12.67 -7.97
N LEU A 158 2.77 -12.37 -8.94
CA LEU A 158 2.27 -11.02 -9.21
C LEU A 158 0.93 -10.83 -8.48
N ILE A 159 0.81 -9.75 -7.71
CA ILE A 159 -0.41 -9.45 -6.98
C ILE A 159 -1.38 -8.69 -7.88
N VAL A 160 -2.64 -9.10 -7.87
CA VAL A 160 -3.73 -8.41 -8.55
C VAL A 160 -4.78 -8.02 -7.53
N ALA A 161 -5.08 -6.75 -7.41
CA ALA A 161 -6.09 -6.27 -6.47
C ALA A 161 -6.95 -5.16 -7.10
N HIS A 162 -8.11 -4.88 -6.51
CA HIS A 162 -8.85 -3.66 -6.89
C HIS A 162 -8.03 -2.43 -6.50
N ASP A 163 -7.51 -2.41 -5.27
CA ASP A 163 -6.78 -1.32 -4.63
C ASP A 163 -5.81 -1.91 -3.59
N LEU A 164 -4.71 -1.23 -3.31
CA LEU A 164 -3.77 -1.56 -2.23
C LEU A 164 -3.40 -0.29 -1.48
N GLY A 165 -3.69 -0.23 -0.17
CA GLY A 165 -3.28 0.85 0.70
C GLY A 165 -1.77 0.84 0.99
N PRO A 166 -1.21 1.95 1.50
CA PRO A 166 0.22 2.07 1.77
C PRO A 166 0.70 1.01 2.77
N SER A 167 -0.08 0.76 3.84
CA SER A 167 0.22 -0.33 4.79
C SER A 167 0.29 -1.70 4.13
N GLU A 168 -0.59 -1.97 3.16
CA GLU A 168 -0.64 -3.26 2.48
C GLU A 168 0.58 -3.45 1.58
N VAL A 169 0.98 -2.40 0.85
CA VAL A 169 2.21 -2.40 0.03
C VAL A 169 3.47 -2.52 0.91
N ALA A 170 3.51 -1.83 2.05
CA ALA A 170 4.61 -1.92 3.02
C ALA A 170 4.75 -3.31 3.66
N MET A 171 3.67 -4.10 3.68
CA MET A 171 3.69 -5.46 4.21
C MET A 171 3.98 -6.53 3.15
N LEU A 172 4.10 -6.15 1.87
CA LEU A 172 4.47 -7.09 0.82
C LEU A 172 5.87 -7.65 1.09
N ASP A 173 6.00 -8.96 1.00
CA ASP A 173 7.31 -9.61 1.05
C ASP A 173 7.97 -9.50 -0.33
N ARG A 174 9.03 -8.69 -0.45
CA ARG A 174 9.78 -8.50 -1.69
C ARG A 174 10.36 -9.80 -2.25
N ALA A 175 10.63 -10.80 -1.40
CA ALA A 175 11.12 -12.10 -1.86
C ALA A 175 10.03 -12.91 -2.60
N CYS A 176 8.76 -12.68 -2.26
CA CYS A 176 7.62 -13.42 -2.81
C CYS A 176 6.79 -12.60 -3.81
N VAL A 177 6.88 -11.27 -3.80
CA VAL A 177 6.07 -10.39 -4.65
C VAL A 177 6.90 -9.83 -5.78
N LEU A 178 6.67 -10.35 -6.98
CA LEU A 178 7.39 -9.98 -8.21
C LEU A 178 6.86 -8.69 -8.85
N GLY A 179 5.83 -8.10 -8.24
CA GLY A 179 5.14 -6.91 -8.70
C GLY A 179 3.66 -6.94 -8.35
N PHE A 180 2.98 -5.81 -8.48
CA PHE A 180 1.54 -5.74 -8.26
C PHE A 180 0.82 -4.88 -9.29
N ILE A 181 -0.47 -5.15 -9.46
CA ILE A 181 -1.34 -4.51 -10.43
C ILE A 181 -2.67 -4.15 -9.74
N THR A 182 -3.11 -2.91 -9.88
CA THR A 182 -4.39 -2.44 -9.29
C THR A 182 -5.35 -1.82 -10.31
N GLU A 183 -6.66 -1.94 -10.05
CA GLU A 183 -7.70 -1.27 -10.86
C GLU A 183 -7.80 0.23 -10.60
N VAL A 184 -7.45 0.66 -9.38
CA VAL A 184 -7.44 2.07 -8.98
C VAL A 184 -6.06 2.47 -8.42
N GLY A 185 -5.90 3.76 -8.14
CA GLY A 185 -4.67 4.34 -7.59
C GLY A 185 -3.85 5.12 -8.60
N GLY A 186 -3.07 6.07 -8.12
CA GLY A 186 -2.34 7.05 -8.94
C GLY A 186 -0.83 6.97 -8.76
N ARG A 187 -0.10 7.57 -9.71
CA ARG A 187 1.37 7.63 -9.69
C ARG A 187 1.93 8.32 -8.46
N THR A 188 1.21 9.33 -7.95
CA THR A 188 1.60 10.15 -6.78
C THR A 188 1.15 9.57 -5.45
N SER A 189 0.36 8.48 -5.45
CA SER A 189 -0.15 7.91 -4.21
C SER A 189 0.96 7.38 -3.30
N HIS A 190 0.72 7.39 -1.99
CA HIS A 190 1.64 6.79 -1.01
C HIS A 190 1.96 5.33 -1.32
N SER A 191 0.97 4.54 -1.76
CA SER A 191 1.18 3.17 -2.21
C SER A 191 2.20 3.07 -3.37
N ALA A 192 2.13 4.00 -4.34
CA ALA A 192 3.10 4.07 -5.42
C ALA A 192 4.49 4.52 -4.94
N SER A 193 4.57 5.41 -3.96
CA SER A 193 5.85 5.82 -3.35
C SER A 193 6.54 4.65 -2.66
N VAL A 194 5.81 3.94 -1.78
CA VAL A 194 6.33 2.77 -1.06
C VAL A 194 6.75 1.68 -2.05
N ALA A 195 5.99 1.46 -3.13
CA ALA A 195 6.37 0.49 -4.16
C ALA A 195 7.69 0.85 -4.86
N ARG A 196 7.90 2.13 -5.19
CA ARG A 196 9.15 2.63 -5.81
C ARG A 196 10.34 2.45 -4.87
N GLY A 197 10.21 2.90 -3.62
CA GLY A 197 11.29 2.77 -2.65
C GLY A 197 11.71 1.32 -2.45
N ARG A 198 10.75 0.38 -2.44
CA ARG A 198 11.05 -1.05 -2.26
C ARG A 198 11.44 -1.77 -3.55
N GLY A 199 11.46 -1.08 -4.69
CA GLY A 199 11.77 -1.66 -6.00
C GLY A 199 10.81 -2.77 -6.41
N ILE A 200 9.53 -2.67 -6.03
CA ILE A 200 8.48 -3.62 -6.42
C ILE A 200 7.79 -3.07 -7.67
N PRO A 201 7.88 -3.76 -8.83
CA PRO A 201 7.25 -3.29 -10.07
C PRO A 201 5.74 -3.09 -9.90
N ALA A 202 5.22 -1.94 -10.31
CA ALA A 202 3.80 -1.64 -10.11
C ALA A 202 3.15 -0.91 -11.29
N VAL A 203 1.98 -1.39 -11.70
CA VAL A 203 1.09 -0.71 -12.66
C VAL A 203 -0.28 -0.55 -12.03
N MET A 204 -0.74 0.69 -11.90
CA MET A 204 -2.00 1.02 -11.23
C MET A 204 -3.03 1.54 -12.24
N SER A 205 -4.29 1.70 -11.82
CA SER A 205 -5.36 2.19 -12.69
C SER A 205 -5.62 1.33 -13.95
N VAL A 206 -5.44 0.01 -13.86
CA VAL A 206 -5.70 -0.93 -14.96
C VAL A 206 -7.19 -1.33 -14.96
N ARG A 207 -8.00 -0.67 -15.79
CA ARG A 207 -9.46 -0.84 -15.77
C ARG A 207 -9.89 -2.28 -16.14
N GLY A 208 -10.80 -2.85 -15.35
CA GLY A 208 -11.40 -4.16 -15.60
C GLY A 208 -10.52 -5.37 -15.25
N LEU A 209 -9.34 -5.13 -14.66
CA LEU A 209 -8.39 -6.15 -14.24
C LEU A 209 -9.04 -7.27 -13.41
N MET A 210 -9.88 -6.93 -12.42
CA MET A 210 -10.46 -7.90 -11.48
C MET A 210 -11.48 -8.84 -12.15
N GLN A 211 -12.07 -8.40 -13.27
CA GLN A 211 -13.00 -9.20 -14.07
C GLN A 211 -12.26 -10.08 -15.09
N LEU A 212 -11.09 -9.64 -15.53
CA LEU A 212 -10.31 -10.27 -16.58
C LEU A 212 -9.36 -11.35 -16.06
N VAL A 213 -8.76 -11.14 -14.88
CA VAL A 213 -7.81 -12.07 -14.26
C VAL A 213 -8.54 -13.23 -13.59
N LYS A 214 -8.10 -14.46 -13.89
CA LYS A 214 -8.63 -15.69 -13.32
C LYS A 214 -7.57 -16.39 -12.44
N PRO A 215 -8.00 -17.17 -11.43
CA PRO A 215 -7.09 -17.97 -10.63
C PRO A 215 -6.22 -18.88 -11.50
N GLY A 216 -4.90 -18.82 -11.30
CA GLY A 216 -3.93 -19.65 -12.01
C GLY A 216 -3.38 -19.03 -13.30
N ASP A 217 -3.90 -17.88 -13.73
CA ASP A 217 -3.33 -17.12 -14.85
C ASP A 217 -1.85 -16.77 -14.58
N TRP A 218 -1.09 -16.69 -15.66
CA TRP A 218 0.26 -16.16 -15.65
C TRP A 218 0.25 -14.74 -16.19
N GLY A 219 1.19 -13.89 -15.77
CA GLY A 219 1.27 -12.55 -16.30
C GLY A 219 2.67 -11.97 -16.29
N ALA A 220 2.79 -10.88 -17.03
CA ALA A 220 3.92 -9.98 -16.98
C ALA A 220 3.43 -8.56 -16.64
N VAL A 221 4.21 -7.86 -15.83
CA VAL A 221 4.01 -6.44 -15.50
C VAL A 221 5.26 -5.68 -15.90
N ASP A 222 5.06 -4.56 -16.59
CA ASP A 222 6.10 -3.61 -16.94
C ASP A 222 5.76 -2.27 -16.29
N GLY A 223 6.41 -2.04 -15.15
CA GLY A 223 6.28 -0.83 -14.36
C GLY A 223 6.90 0.41 -14.99
N TYR A 224 7.76 0.25 -16.01
CA TYR A 224 8.30 1.39 -16.76
C TYR A 224 7.28 1.94 -17.76
N ALA A 225 6.63 1.05 -18.52
CA ALA A 225 5.72 1.45 -19.59
C ALA A 225 4.25 1.48 -19.16
N GLY A 226 3.91 0.99 -17.96
CA GLY A 226 2.53 0.87 -17.52
C GLY A 226 1.77 -0.25 -18.25
N LEU A 227 2.46 -1.32 -18.62
CA LEU A 227 1.89 -2.43 -19.39
C LEU A 227 1.69 -3.66 -18.51
N VAL A 228 0.58 -4.34 -18.76
CA VAL A 228 0.27 -5.64 -18.14
C VAL A 228 -0.12 -6.60 -19.23
N GLU A 229 0.46 -7.79 -19.23
CA GLU A 229 0.08 -8.85 -20.16
C GLU A 229 -0.32 -10.11 -19.42
N ILE A 230 -1.57 -10.52 -19.62
CA ILE A 230 -2.15 -11.74 -19.03
C ILE A 230 -2.00 -12.86 -20.05
N ASN A 231 -1.48 -14.00 -19.59
CA ASN A 231 -1.15 -15.19 -20.38
C ASN A 231 -0.38 -14.81 -21.67
N PRO A 232 0.82 -14.19 -21.56
CA PRO A 232 1.68 -13.96 -22.71
C PRO A 232 2.02 -15.29 -23.38
N ASP A 233 2.13 -15.29 -24.71
CA ASP A 233 2.66 -16.43 -25.44
C ASP A 233 4.19 -16.54 -25.28
N GLU A 234 4.83 -17.49 -25.97
CA GLU A 234 6.28 -17.70 -25.88
C GLU A 234 7.09 -16.49 -26.38
N GLU A 235 6.57 -15.74 -27.34
CA GLU A 235 7.22 -14.53 -27.84
C GLU A 235 7.12 -13.40 -26.82
N GLY A 236 5.92 -13.16 -26.28
CA GLY A 236 5.69 -12.19 -25.22
C GLY A 236 6.51 -12.52 -23.96
N THR A 237 6.56 -13.79 -23.56
CA THR A 237 7.35 -14.22 -22.41
C THR A 237 8.84 -13.93 -22.61
N ARG A 238 9.39 -14.26 -23.78
CA ARG A 238 10.79 -13.94 -24.13
C ARG A 238 11.03 -12.43 -24.17
N HIS A 239 10.08 -11.66 -24.68
CA HIS A 239 10.15 -10.21 -24.70
C HIS A 239 10.33 -9.62 -23.30
N TYR A 240 9.46 -9.96 -22.34
CA TYR A 240 9.58 -9.44 -20.97
C TYR A 240 10.80 -9.99 -20.23
N GLN A 241 11.18 -11.26 -20.45
CA GLN A 241 12.41 -11.82 -19.88
C GLN A 241 13.66 -11.07 -20.37
N GLY A 242 13.74 -10.79 -21.67
CA GLY A 242 14.83 -10.01 -22.26
C GLY A 242 14.86 -8.58 -21.74
N ARG A 243 13.69 -7.94 -21.59
CA ARG A 243 13.60 -6.61 -20.98
C ARG A 243 14.00 -6.59 -19.52
N ARG A 244 13.58 -7.59 -18.73
CA ARG A 244 14.02 -7.72 -17.34
C ARG A 244 15.53 -7.83 -17.26
N ALA A 245 16.14 -8.72 -18.06
CA ALA A 245 17.59 -8.89 -18.10
C ALA A 245 18.33 -7.60 -18.52
N LEU A 246 17.78 -6.85 -19.48
CA LEU A 246 18.34 -5.56 -19.90
C LEU A 246 18.37 -4.55 -18.74
N PHE A 247 17.22 -4.35 -18.07
CA PHE A 247 17.14 -3.38 -16.97
C PHE A 247 17.91 -3.84 -15.72
N ASP A 248 17.95 -5.14 -15.43
CA ASP A 248 18.76 -5.68 -14.34
C ASP A 248 20.26 -5.43 -14.59
N GLU A 249 20.72 -5.57 -15.84
CA GLU A 249 22.10 -5.28 -16.23
C GLU A 249 22.41 -3.77 -16.20
N GLU A 250 21.50 -2.92 -16.70
CA GLU A 250 21.64 -1.46 -16.58
C GLU A 250 21.74 -1.03 -15.11
N ALA A 251 20.88 -1.57 -14.24
CA ALA A 251 20.92 -1.31 -12.80
C ALA A 251 22.22 -1.80 -12.15
N ARG A 252 22.77 -2.95 -12.59
CA ARG A 252 24.06 -3.46 -12.14
C ARG A 252 25.20 -2.51 -12.52
N VAL A 253 25.27 -2.10 -13.78
CA VAL A 253 26.31 -1.19 -14.29
C VAL A 253 26.24 0.17 -13.60
N LEU A 254 25.03 0.74 -13.42
CA LEU A 254 24.84 2.00 -12.70
C LEU A 254 25.32 1.91 -11.24
N ASN A 255 25.08 0.79 -10.56
CA ASN A 255 25.57 0.56 -9.21
C ASN A 255 27.09 0.44 -9.13
N GLU A 256 27.75 -0.14 -10.14
CA GLU A 256 29.22 -0.25 -10.19
C GLU A 256 29.88 1.13 -10.30
N ILE A 257 29.27 2.07 -11.03
CA ILE A 257 29.82 3.41 -11.27
C ILE A 257 29.32 4.47 -10.28
N GLN A 258 28.50 4.11 -9.28
CA GLN A 258 27.83 5.08 -8.40
C GLN A 258 28.81 6.00 -7.64
N ASN A 259 30.03 5.50 -7.36
CA ASN A 259 31.09 6.22 -6.64
C ASN A 259 32.19 6.73 -7.59
N GLU A 260 32.05 6.55 -8.90
CA GLU A 260 33.01 7.04 -9.87
C GLU A 260 32.84 8.55 -10.12
N ALA A 261 33.94 9.22 -10.46
CA ALA A 261 33.87 10.61 -10.86
C ALA A 261 33.17 10.73 -12.22
N ALA A 262 32.18 11.63 -12.33
CA ALA A 262 31.52 11.92 -13.60
C ALA A 262 32.47 12.70 -14.53
N ILE A 263 33.18 11.96 -15.39
CA ILE A 263 34.16 12.50 -16.34
C ILE A 263 33.75 12.10 -17.75
N THR A 264 33.65 13.07 -18.65
CA THR A 264 33.36 12.83 -20.07
C THR A 264 34.52 12.11 -20.78
N ARG A 265 34.26 11.53 -21.94
CA ARG A 265 35.29 10.79 -22.73
C ARG A 265 36.51 11.63 -23.13
N ASP A 266 36.37 12.96 -23.16
CA ASP A 266 37.43 13.93 -23.44
C ASP A 266 38.07 14.53 -22.17
N GLY A 267 37.76 14.00 -20.99
CA GLY A 267 38.44 14.31 -19.72
C GLY A 267 37.84 15.48 -18.93
N ARG A 268 36.68 16.01 -19.32
CA ARG A 268 36.01 17.08 -18.57
C ARG A 268 35.22 16.50 -17.40
N ARG A 269 35.56 16.95 -16.19
CA ARG A 269 34.78 16.65 -14.99
C ARG A 269 33.47 17.44 -14.98
N ILE A 270 32.38 16.76 -14.62
CA ILE A 270 31.06 17.32 -14.39
C ILE A 270 30.70 17.06 -12.93
N ASP A 271 30.15 18.06 -12.25
CA ASP A 271 29.60 17.86 -10.92
C ASP A 271 28.14 17.41 -11.05
N LEU A 272 27.85 16.21 -10.58
CA LEU A 272 26.49 15.68 -10.48
C LEU A 272 25.98 15.94 -9.06
N GLY A 273 24.84 16.60 -8.95
CA GLY A 273 24.14 16.81 -7.70
C GLY A 273 22.73 16.24 -7.76
N GLY A 274 22.21 15.80 -6.61
CA GLY A 274 20.80 15.50 -6.43
C GLY A 274 20.04 16.77 -6.06
N ASN A 275 18.86 16.96 -6.63
CA ASN A 275 17.95 17.99 -6.13
C ASN A 275 17.34 17.47 -4.82
N ILE A 276 17.64 18.16 -3.72
CA ILE A 276 17.08 17.85 -2.39
C ILE A 276 16.08 18.95 -2.03
N GLU A 277 14.91 18.57 -1.51
CA GLU A 277 13.90 19.49 -0.98
C GLU A 277 13.98 19.57 0.55
N LEU A 278 14.39 18.48 1.20
CA LEU A 278 14.53 18.37 2.65
C LEU A 278 15.94 17.86 3.03
N PRO A 279 16.45 18.23 4.23
CA PRO A 279 17.76 17.74 4.70
C PRO A 279 17.88 16.22 4.80
N GLY A 280 16.76 15.48 4.91
CA GLY A 280 16.72 14.02 4.96
C GLY A 280 16.95 13.34 3.60
N ASP A 281 16.80 14.07 2.48
CA ASP A 281 16.97 13.53 1.12
C ASP A 281 18.45 13.25 0.78
N VAL A 282 19.38 13.59 1.68
CA VAL A 282 20.82 13.39 1.51
C VAL A 282 21.25 11.95 1.80
N ASP A 283 20.49 11.24 2.66
CA ASP A 283 20.79 9.87 3.09
C ASP A 283 19.99 8.79 2.31
N ALA A 284 19.13 9.21 1.37
CA ALA A 284 18.25 8.36 0.55
C ALA A 284 18.90 7.94 -0.78
#